data_AF-A0A2N6QKJ4-F1
#
_entry.id   AF-A0A2N6QKJ4-F1
#
_cell.length_a   1.000
_cell.length_b   1.000
_cell.length_c   1.000
_cell.angle_alpha   90.00
_cell.angle_beta   90.00
_cell.angle_gamma   90.00
#
_symmetry.space_group_name_H-M   'P 1'
#
loop_
_entity.id
_entity.type
_entity.pdbx_description
1 polymer ?
#
loop_
_entity_poly.entity_id
_entity_poly.type
_entity_poly.pdbx_seq_one_letter_code
_entity_poly.pdbx_strand_id
1 'polypeptide(L)'
;MAILPKSGKPTASQVVNWAKWMAKNHKGVDIDGRYGFQCWDLPNYIFQRYWHFRTWGNANAMANRSQYPNRSWKIYRNTSSFVPKPGDIAVWTYGWAGHTAIVVGPSDKSHFKCVDQNWVGSNQWSGSRAAFVNHNYNGNGGNIYFIRPPYKAEKNPPKPSDSSSSSSSSSSSSNTPTDNNKTVTIKKKQTHINFTIDDGEPTYPEFIPHDIVQGKDRGYNPKKVTIRNANTMCSVLDLYFDREKYLTDKEYPHYFIDRNHIWQPRLEMYEVPSHPDNIVIEVCQDLSASKDDFIVNEIHTMLQAVSRMKYQGIPVKPSSIEVDTSNIWRSVYEHGDWDISLNGLPPKKNVDKTINGLLYLYKNSKKLLSEIPKDKVKTKTIKVTVSASSVNKNKTTTTTKKGSKEPSVVISRSAYSFKRAVAIQMTKSPQINYGNGWYGASYSATLNAMNSLKIWNSKTQKYQMLNLGKYQGISVSALNKILRGKGSLSGQGKAVAYACKKYNLNEIYLIAHAFLESGYGTSYFSSGRAGVYNYFGIGAYDWNPDNAITYARNRGWTTPAKGIIGGAKFVRQGYISKGQNTLYRMRWNPRSPGNHQYATDVRWAQVQATTIKNLYDKIGIKGEHFIRDRYK
;
A
#
# COMPACT_ATOMS: atom_id res chain seq x y z
N MET A 1 -8.56 21.36 29.55
CA MET A 1 -8.89 21.30 28.11
C MET A 1 -8.06 20.19 27.46
N ALA A 2 -8.65 19.30 26.66
CA ALA A 2 -7.88 18.23 26.03
C ALA A 2 -7.03 18.81 24.88
N ILE A 3 -5.75 19.08 25.15
CA ILE A 3 -4.80 19.72 24.22
C ILE A 3 -4.50 18.81 23.02
N LEU A 4 -4.54 17.51 23.28
CA LEU A 4 -4.46 16.43 22.31
C LEU A 4 -5.84 15.78 22.12
N PRO A 5 -6.25 15.44 20.88
CA PRO A 5 -7.54 14.80 20.64
C PRO A 5 -7.61 13.42 21.29
N LYS A 6 -8.80 13.07 21.83
CA LYS A 6 -9.03 11.73 22.41
C LYS A 6 -9.02 10.61 21.35
N SER A 7 -9.30 10.93 20.08
CA SER A 7 -9.25 9.99 18.96
C SER A 7 -9.05 10.72 17.62
N GLY A 8 -8.52 9.99 16.62
CA GLY A 8 -8.20 10.53 15.30
C GLY A 8 -6.89 11.31 15.25
N LYS A 9 -6.30 11.43 14.05
CA LYS A 9 -5.00 12.12 13.87
C LYS A 9 -5.07 13.59 14.34
N PRO A 10 -4.07 14.09 15.08
CA PRO A 10 -4.03 15.47 15.53
C PRO A 10 -3.69 16.39 14.37
N THR A 11 -4.01 17.68 14.52
CA THR A 11 -3.40 18.73 13.71
C THR A 11 -1.98 19.04 14.22
N ALA A 12 -1.17 19.69 13.39
CA ALA A 12 0.17 20.14 13.81
C ALA A 12 0.09 21.08 15.02
N SER A 13 -0.83 22.06 15.01
CA SER A 13 -1.05 22.97 16.14
C SER A 13 -1.45 22.27 17.43
N GLN A 14 -2.22 21.17 17.37
CA GLN A 14 -2.56 20.41 18.58
C GLN A 14 -1.33 19.74 19.20
N VAL A 15 -0.45 19.17 18.36
CA VAL A 15 0.82 18.60 18.83
C VAL A 15 1.74 19.68 19.39
N VAL A 16 1.84 20.83 18.70
CA VAL A 16 2.62 21.98 19.17
C VAL A 16 2.11 22.50 20.51
N ASN A 17 0.80 22.71 20.65
CA ASN A 17 0.20 23.19 21.90
C ASN A 17 0.41 22.20 23.04
N TRP A 18 0.36 20.90 22.75
CA TRP A 18 0.64 19.86 23.73
C TRP A 18 2.10 19.85 24.16
N ALA A 19 3.04 19.90 23.22
CA ALA A 19 4.46 19.98 23.53
C ALA A 19 4.77 21.25 24.35
N LYS A 20 4.22 22.41 23.98
CA LYS A 20 4.32 23.65 24.75
C LYS A 20 3.77 23.49 26.18
N TRP A 21 2.63 22.83 26.33
CA TRP A 21 2.04 22.57 27.65
C TRP A 21 2.89 21.62 28.48
N MET A 22 3.44 20.56 27.88
CA MET A 22 4.37 19.63 28.55
C MET A 22 5.56 20.39 29.14
N ALA A 23 6.18 21.28 28.35
CA ALA A 23 7.30 22.09 28.80
C ALA A 23 6.93 23.08 29.91
N LYS A 24 5.83 23.84 29.75
CA LYS A 24 5.37 24.80 30.76
C LYS A 24 5.01 24.16 32.10
N ASN A 25 4.57 22.90 32.08
CA ASN A 25 4.12 22.19 33.28
C ASN A 25 5.16 21.18 33.78
N HIS A 26 6.40 21.23 33.27
CA HIS A 26 7.50 20.34 33.64
C HIS A 26 7.05 18.86 33.62
N LYS A 27 6.43 18.43 32.52
CA LYS A 27 5.99 17.04 32.32
C LYS A 27 6.93 16.30 31.39
N GLY A 28 6.94 14.97 31.52
CA GLY A 28 7.65 14.07 30.62
C GLY A 28 6.78 12.90 30.21
N VAL A 29 7.10 12.28 29.08
CA VAL A 29 6.57 10.99 28.64
C VAL A 29 7.72 10.00 28.59
N ASP A 30 7.48 8.81 29.14
CA ASP A 30 8.35 7.64 29.09
C ASP A 30 7.46 6.53 28.55
N ILE A 31 7.68 6.13 27.30
CA ILE A 31 6.74 5.25 26.61
C ILE A 31 7.21 3.80 26.63
N ASP A 32 8.52 3.57 26.69
CA ASP A 32 9.11 2.24 26.68
C ASP A 32 9.54 1.76 28.07
N GLY A 33 9.47 2.63 29.08
CA GLY A 33 9.85 2.34 30.46
C GLY A 33 11.36 2.27 30.66
N ARG A 34 12.17 2.74 29.69
CA ARG A 34 13.63 2.61 29.70
C ARG A 34 14.30 3.96 29.82
N TYR A 35 15.16 4.09 30.83
CA TYR A 35 15.98 5.29 31.07
C TYR A 35 15.16 6.58 31.28
N GLY A 36 13.87 6.50 31.62
CA GLY A 36 13.02 7.63 31.98
C GLY A 36 12.60 8.50 30.80
N PHE A 37 12.70 9.82 30.93
CA PHE A 37 12.17 10.75 29.94
C PHE A 37 13.21 11.06 28.85
N GLN A 38 13.35 10.18 27.86
CA GLN A 38 14.32 10.32 26.78
C GLN A 38 13.79 11.20 25.64
N CYS A 39 14.70 11.70 24.80
CA CYS A 39 14.34 12.55 23.66
C CYS A 39 13.50 11.81 22.61
N TRP A 40 13.72 10.49 22.50
CA TRP A 40 13.02 9.58 21.59
C TRP A 40 11.55 9.32 22.00
N ASP A 41 11.24 9.36 23.30
CA ASP A 41 9.88 9.14 23.82
C ASP A 41 8.89 10.19 23.36
N LEU A 42 9.32 11.45 23.33
CA LEU A 42 8.46 12.60 23.07
C LEU A 42 7.74 12.52 21.71
N PRO A 43 8.42 12.30 20.57
CA PRO A 43 7.75 12.05 19.30
C PRO A 43 7.05 10.68 19.25
N ASN A 44 7.62 9.63 19.82
CA ASN A 44 7.04 8.29 19.74
C ASN A 44 5.76 8.12 20.56
N TYR A 45 5.56 8.90 21.63
CA TYR A 45 4.29 9.00 22.34
C TYR A 45 3.16 9.41 21.38
N ILE A 46 3.44 10.40 20.54
CA ILE A 46 2.50 10.90 19.53
C ILE A 46 2.33 9.87 18.41
N PHE A 47 3.41 9.23 17.96
CA PHE A 47 3.36 8.24 16.87
C PHE A 47 2.54 7.02 17.28
N GLN A 48 2.77 6.47 18.47
CA GLN A 48 2.05 5.32 18.97
C GLN A 48 0.57 5.65 19.22
N ARG A 49 0.27 6.82 19.80
CA ARG A 49 -1.10 7.21 20.15
C ARG A 49 -2.01 7.40 18.93
N TYR A 50 -1.49 7.92 17.82
CA TYR A 50 -2.32 8.32 16.67
C TYR A 50 -2.05 7.54 15.38
N TRP A 51 -0.90 6.88 15.30
CA TRP A 51 -0.48 6.10 14.15
C TRP A 51 -0.07 4.67 14.49
N HIS A 52 -0.11 4.29 15.77
CA HIS A 52 0.04 2.91 16.26
C HIS A 52 1.36 2.24 15.89
N PHE A 53 2.44 3.02 15.82
CA PHE A 53 3.80 2.49 15.69
C PHE A 53 4.77 3.33 16.54
N ARG A 54 5.94 2.76 16.81
CA ARG A 54 7.12 3.45 17.32
C ARG A 54 8.24 3.25 16.31
N THR A 55 9.18 4.19 16.26
CA THR A 55 10.45 3.97 15.57
C THR A 55 11.27 2.90 16.32
N TRP A 56 12.43 2.49 15.83
CA TRP A 56 13.33 1.54 16.47
C TRP A 56 14.74 2.13 16.52
N GLY A 57 15.58 1.59 17.40
CA GLY A 57 16.92 2.15 17.66
C GLY A 57 16.86 3.51 18.35
N ASN A 58 17.96 4.26 18.24
CA ASN A 58 18.11 5.55 18.93
C ASN A 58 17.44 6.70 18.16
N ALA A 59 17.52 7.92 18.73
CA ALA A 59 16.96 9.14 18.14
C ALA A 59 17.46 9.39 16.70
N ASN A 60 18.74 9.17 16.41
CA ASN A 60 19.32 9.32 15.06
C ASN A 60 18.63 8.42 14.02
N ALA A 61 18.21 7.22 14.42
CA ALA A 61 17.59 6.25 13.53
C ALA A 61 16.25 6.77 12.99
N MET A 62 15.60 7.73 13.67
CA MET A 62 14.37 8.39 13.21
C MET A 62 14.55 9.18 11.91
N ALA A 63 15.80 9.45 11.47
CA ALA A 63 16.06 10.02 10.15
C ALA A 63 15.85 8.99 9.01
N ASN A 64 15.88 7.69 9.32
CA ASN A 64 15.75 6.64 8.31
C ASN A 64 14.31 6.51 7.81
N ARG A 65 14.13 6.49 6.49
CA ARG A 65 12.82 6.35 5.86
C ARG A 65 12.13 5.02 6.20
N SER A 66 12.88 3.94 6.41
CA SER A 66 12.33 2.60 6.73
C SER A 66 11.54 2.55 8.03
N GLN A 67 11.78 3.48 8.95
CA GLN A 67 11.08 3.64 10.23
C GLN A 67 9.60 4.00 10.10
N TYR A 68 9.18 4.55 8.95
CA TYR A 68 7.87 5.16 8.79
C TYR A 68 6.93 4.32 7.92
N PRO A 69 5.65 4.16 8.29
CA PRO A 69 4.74 3.22 7.62
C PRO A 69 4.52 3.47 6.13
N ASN A 70 4.65 4.71 5.66
CA ASN A 70 4.44 5.08 4.25
C ASN A 70 4.91 6.51 3.94
N ARG A 71 4.90 6.87 2.65
CA ARG A 71 5.39 8.15 2.10
C ARG A 71 4.54 9.38 2.48
N SER A 72 3.46 9.21 3.26
CA SER A 72 2.73 10.36 3.82
C SER A 72 3.50 11.03 4.97
N TRP A 73 4.39 10.28 5.63
CA TRP A 73 5.44 10.83 6.49
C TRP A 73 6.52 11.42 5.61
N LYS A 74 6.72 12.74 5.69
CA LYS A 74 7.75 13.42 4.91
C LYS A 74 9.01 13.56 5.75
N ILE A 75 10.16 13.28 5.13
CA ILE A 75 11.47 13.44 5.75
C ILE A 75 12.20 14.47 4.91
N TYR A 76 12.58 15.57 5.53
CA TYR A 76 13.31 16.65 4.89
C TYR A 76 14.72 16.63 5.45
N ARG A 77 15.73 16.48 4.58
CA ARG A 77 17.11 16.78 4.97
C ARG A 77 17.27 18.29 5.08
N ASN A 78 17.97 18.76 6.10
CA ASN A 78 18.25 20.18 6.24
C ASN A 78 19.03 20.72 5.03
N THR A 79 18.67 21.92 4.58
CA THR A 79 19.38 22.71 3.57
C THR A 79 19.48 24.15 4.06
N SER A 80 20.37 24.96 3.49
CA SER A 80 20.57 26.37 3.90
C SER A 80 19.30 27.26 3.76
N SER A 81 18.33 26.83 2.96
CA SER A 81 17.05 27.52 2.75
C SER A 81 15.87 26.88 3.47
N PHE A 82 16.07 25.75 4.14
CA PHE A 82 15.00 25.01 4.78
C PHE A 82 14.56 25.71 6.08
N VAL A 83 13.26 25.83 6.28
CA VAL A 83 12.65 26.31 7.53
C VAL A 83 11.62 25.27 7.99
N PRO A 84 11.81 24.62 9.15
CA PRO A 84 10.89 23.63 9.66
C PRO A 84 9.57 24.28 10.05
N LYS A 85 8.49 23.52 9.97
CA LYS A 85 7.17 23.98 10.39
C LYS A 85 6.91 23.55 11.83
N PRO A 86 6.14 24.33 12.61
CA PRO A 86 5.63 23.87 13.89
C PRO A 86 4.92 22.51 13.73
N GLY A 87 5.30 21.55 14.57
CA GLY A 87 4.85 20.16 14.54
C GLY A 87 5.78 19.21 13.80
N ASP A 88 6.79 19.69 13.08
CA ASP A 88 7.85 18.81 12.58
C ASP A 88 8.67 18.24 13.75
N ILE A 89 9.22 17.03 13.56
CA ILE A 89 10.16 16.42 14.49
C ILE A 89 11.56 16.70 13.97
N ALA A 90 12.35 17.48 14.70
CA ALA A 90 13.75 17.68 14.41
C ALA A 90 14.53 16.44 14.86
N VAL A 91 15.46 15.96 14.03
CA VAL A 91 16.27 14.78 14.27
C VAL A 91 17.72 15.10 13.96
N TRP A 92 18.57 15.05 14.97
CA TRP A 92 20.00 15.16 14.83
C TRP A 92 20.63 13.77 14.82
N THR A 93 21.55 13.56 13.90
CA THR A 93 22.22 12.26 13.69
C THR A 93 23.67 12.25 14.20
N TYR A 94 24.07 13.22 15.02
CA TYR A 94 25.40 13.23 15.63
C TYR A 94 25.54 12.16 16.72
N GLY A 95 26.77 11.75 16.99
CA GLY A 95 27.07 10.75 18.03
C GLY A 95 26.41 9.40 17.80
N TRP A 96 26.46 8.53 18.82
CA TRP A 96 25.95 7.17 18.72
C TRP A 96 24.40 7.09 18.85
N ALA A 97 23.79 8.02 19.58
CA ALA A 97 22.35 8.03 19.84
C ALA A 97 21.57 9.09 19.03
N GLY A 98 22.19 10.21 18.66
CA GLY A 98 21.48 11.37 18.12
C GLY A 98 20.57 12.06 19.13
N HIS A 99 19.71 12.95 18.62
CA HIS A 99 18.72 13.67 19.42
C HIS A 99 17.44 13.92 18.62
N THR A 100 16.28 13.97 19.28
CA THR A 100 15.02 14.36 18.64
C THR A 100 14.21 15.34 19.47
N ALA A 101 13.51 16.25 18.80
CA ALA A 101 12.67 17.26 19.44
C ALA A 101 11.43 17.60 18.59
N ILE A 102 10.40 18.19 19.22
CA ILE A 102 9.22 18.68 18.49
C ILE A 102 9.40 20.17 18.22
N VAL A 103 9.38 20.59 16.96
CA VAL A 103 9.44 21.99 16.55
C VAL A 103 8.15 22.69 16.97
N VAL A 104 8.25 23.79 17.72
CA VAL A 104 7.09 24.53 18.25
C VAL A 104 7.00 25.98 17.77
N GLY A 105 8.04 26.45 17.08
CA GLY A 105 8.13 27.80 16.54
C GLY A 105 8.40 28.87 17.60
N PRO A 106 8.89 30.06 17.21
CA PRO A 106 9.16 30.47 15.82
C PRO A 106 10.36 29.74 15.18
N SER A 107 10.46 29.83 13.85
CA SER A 107 11.53 29.22 13.04
C SER A 107 11.88 30.14 11.88
N ASP A 108 13.16 30.38 11.67
CA ASP A 108 13.73 31.10 10.53
C ASP A 108 14.87 30.28 9.92
N LYS A 109 15.70 30.87 9.04
CA LYS A 109 16.81 30.17 8.37
C LYS A 109 18.04 29.92 9.25
N SER A 110 18.09 30.53 10.43
CA SER A 110 19.22 30.48 11.36
C SER A 110 18.87 29.74 12.65
N HIS A 111 17.65 29.92 13.16
CA HIS A 111 17.20 29.37 14.43
C HIS A 111 15.78 28.82 14.36
N PHE A 112 15.49 27.86 15.23
CA PHE A 112 14.14 27.36 15.45
C PHE A 112 13.95 26.94 16.91
N LYS A 113 12.74 27.16 17.42
CA LYS A 113 12.39 26.78 18.78
C LYS A 113 11.71 25.42 18.83
N CYS A 114 12.18 24.57 19.74
CA CYS A 114 11.68 23.23 19.99
C CYS A 114 11.21 23.05 21.44
N VAL A 115 10.51 21.94 21.65
CA VAL A 115 10.38 21.30 22.95
C VAL A 115 11.14 19.98 22.92
N ASP A 116 12.00 19.81 23.91
CA ASP A 116 12.98 18.74 24.00
C ASP A 116 12.83 18.01 25.33
N GLN A 117 12.91 16.68 25.32
CA GLN A 117 13.21 15.87 26.50
C GLN A 117 14.67 15.47 26.47
N ASN A 118 15.24 15.16 27.63
CA ASN A 118 16.65 14.76 27.75
C ASN A 118 17.62 15.80 27.18
N TRP A 119 17.40 17.07 27.53
CA TRP A 119 18.26 18.18 27.13
C TRP A 119 18.62 19.08 28.30
N VAL A 120 17.64 19.78 28.87
CA VAL A 120 17.86 20.64 30.04
C VAL A 120 17.91 19.76 31.29
N GLY A 121 19.03 19.79 32.02
CA GLY A 121 19.21 19.00 33.24
C GLY A 121 19.13 17.48 33.02
N SER A 122 19.56 17.00 31.85
CA SER A 122 19.52 15.59 31.44
C SER A 122 20.42 14.69 32.29
N ASN A 123 19.94 13.50 32.63
CA ASN A 123 20.72 12.44 33.23
C ASN A 123 20.67 11.19 32.34
N GLN A 124 21.80 10.49 32.16
CA GLN A 124 21.88 9.30 31.30
C GLN A 124 20.95 8.14 31.72
N TRP A 125 20.51 8.10 32.98
CA TRP A 125 19.68 7.03 33.54
C TRP A 125 18.20 7.36 33.65
N SER A 126 17.83 8.65 33.63
CA SER A 126 16.44 9.10 33.84
C SER A 126 15.95 10.13 32.83
N GLY A 127 16.82 10.57 31.92
CA GLY A 127 16.55 11.62 30.95
C GLY A 127 16.28 12.96 31.60
N SER A 128 15.46 13.79 30.95
CA SER A 128 14.86 14.98 31.58
C SER A 128 13.51 15.33 30.97
N ARG A 129 12.70 16.04 31.76
CA ARG A 129 11.36 16.49 31.37
C ARG A 129 11.42 17.45 30.19
N ALA A 130 10.27 17.60 29.53
CA ALA A 130 10.13 18.51 28.39
C ALA A 130 10.52 19.94 28.79
N ALA A 131 11.34 20.60 27.97
CA ALA A 131 11.75 21.99 28.16
C ALA A 131 11.82 22.72 26.82
N PHE A 132 11.70 24.06 26.86
CA PHE A 132 11.91 24.88 25.66
C PHE A 132 13.39 25.02 25.35
N VAL A 133 13.78 24.77 24.10
CA VAL A 133 15.15 24.92 23.63
C VAL A 133 15.16 25.68 22.32
N ASN A 134 16.08 26.64 22.19
CA ASN A 134 16.36 27.28 20.92
C ASN A 134 17.53 26.54 20.27
N HIS A 135 17.30 26.02 19.08
CA HIS A 135 18.32 25.36 18.29
C HIS A 135 18.69 26.22 17.08
N ASN A 136 19.91 26.03 16.60
CA ASN A 136 20.32 26.46 15.27
C ASN A 136 20.41 25.23 14.34
N TYR A 137 20.81 25.46 13.09
CA TYR A 137 20.97 24.40 12.10
C TYR A 137 22.33 23.69 12.16
N ASN A 138 23.10 23.84 13.25
CA ASN A 138 24.35 23.13 13.42
C ASN A 138 24.08 21.67 13.79
N GLY A 139 24.56 20.76 12.94
CA GLY A 139 24.40 19.33 13.14
C GLY A 139 25.37 18.72 14.13
N ASN A 140 26.32 19.48 14.71
CA ASN A 140 27.33 19.01 15.66
C ASN A 140 28.08 17.76 15.16
N GLY A 141 28.52 17.77 13.89
CA GLY A 141 29.19 16.64 13.23
C GLY A 141 28.26 15.60 12.61
N GLY A 142 26.95 15.69 12.83
CA GLY A 142 25.92 14.88 12.17
C GLY A 142 25.06 15.69 11.19
N ASN A 143 24.11 15.03 10.54
CA ASN A 143 23.07 15.66 9.73
C ASN A 143 21.83 15.99 10.56
N ILE A 144 21.09 17.04 10.18
CA ILE A 144 19.76 17.35 10.71
C ILE A 144 18.69 16.95 9.69
N TYR A 145 17.65 16.28 10.16
CA TYR A 145 16.46 15.96 9.40
C TYR A 145 15.22 16.48 10.11
N PHE A 146 14.17 16.73 9.34
CA PHE A 146 12.87 17.15 9.85
C PHE A 146 11.80 16.20 9.34
N ILE A 147 11.13 15.52 10.27
CA ILE A 147 10.08 14.57 9.99
C ILE A 147 8.75 15.29 10.14
N ARG A 148 7.94 15.30 9.10
CA ARG A 148 6.59 15.84 9.12
C ARG A 148 5.58 14.70 9.16
N PRO A 149 4.96 14.42 10.32
CA PRO A 149 3.87 13.47 10.40
C PRO A 149 2.70 13.89 9.50
N PRO A 150 1.91 12.93 8.98
CA PRO A 150 0.75 13.20 8.14
C PRO A 150 -0.43 13.67 8.99
N TYR A 151 -0.29 14.86 9.58
CA TYR A 151 -1.27 15.51 10.43
C TYR A 151 -2.61 15.70 9.71
N LYS A 152 -3.66 15.81 10.51
CA LYS A 152 -4.95 16.29 10.03
C LYS A 152 -4.79 17.75 9.58
N ALA A 153 -5.38 18.10 8.44
CA ALA A 153 -5.40 19.47 7.97
C ALA A 153 -6.05 20.41 9.02
N GLU A 154 -5.44 21.57 9.21
CA GLU A 154 -6.00 22.60 10.07
C GLU A 154 -7.22 23.22 9.39
N LYS A 155 -8.27 23.48 10.18
CA LYS A 155 -9.33 24.38 9.72
C LYS A 155 -8.75 25.78 9.85
N ASN A 156 -8.54 26.47 8.74
CA ASN A 156 -8.11 27.86 8.77
C ASN A 156 -8.99 28.63 9.76
N PRO A 157 -8.41 29.42 10.68
CA PRO A 157 -9.17 30.45 11.37
C PRO A 157 -9.71 31.46 10.34
N PRO A 158 -10.79 32.19 10.67
CA PRO A 158 -11.11 33.41 9.94
C PRO A 158 -9.88 34.30 9.94
N LYS A 159 -9.55 34.85 8.78
CA LYS A 159 -8.53 35.89 8.63
C LYS A 159 -8.86 37.03 9.62
N PRO A 160 -7.90 37.55 10.40
CA PRO A 160 -8.13 38.74 11.20
C PRO A 160 -8.59 39.88 10.30
N SER A 161 -9.64 40.57 10.72
CA SER A 161 -10.12 41.81 10.13
C SER A 161 -9.10 42.91 10.39
N ASP A 162 -8.36 43.31 9.37
CA ASP A 162 -7.68 44.60 9.37
C ASP A 162 -8.67 45.65 8.85
N SER A 163 -9.16 46.44 9.81
CA SER A 163 -9.83 47.70 9.58
C SER A 163 -8.80 48.82 9.38
N SER A 164 -8.72 49.38 8.18
CA SER A 164 -8.37 50.79 7.96
C SER A 164 -8.62 51.23 6.51
N SER A 165 -9.74 51.95 6.35
CA SER A 165 -9.97 53.18 5.58
C SER A 165 -9.45 53.38 4.14
N SER A 166 -10.43 53.73 3.28
CA SER A 166 -10.44 54.74 2.19
C SER A 166 -9.60 54.46 0.93
N SER A 167 -10.06 54.67 -0.31
CA SER A 167 -11.15 55.52 -0.83
C SER A 167 -11.52 55.12 -2.28
N SER A 168 -12.81 55.29 -2.62
CA SER A 168 -13.42 55.69 -3.93
C SER A 168 -12.78 55.23 -5.26
N SER A 169 -13.53 54.70 -6.23
CA SER A 169 -14.55 55.49 -6.96
C SER A 169 -15.38 54.66 -7.95
N SER A 170 -16.67 54.99 -7.99
CA SER A 170 -17.68 54.94 -9.08
C SER A 170 -17.81 53.74 -10.01
N SER A 171 -18.96 53.07 -9.91
CA SER A 171 -19.65 52.50 -11.08
C SER A 171 -21.08 53.06 -11.13
N SER A 172 -21.38 53.75 -12.23
CA SER A 172 -22.71 54.21 -12.62
C SER A 172 -23.29 53.26 -13.66
N SER A 173 -24.59 53.04 -13.51
CA SER A 173 -25.51 52.25 -14.32
C SER A 173 -25.77 52.81 -15.72
N SER A 174 -26.01 51.96 -16.72
CA SER A 174 -27.21 52.03 -17.59
C SER A 174 -27.29 50.93 -18.67
N ASN A 175 -28.46 50.29 -18.69
CA ASN A 175 -29.32 49.73 -19.75
C ASN A 175 -28.79 49.25 -21.14
N THR A 176 -29.29 48.04 -21.46
CA THR A 176 -29.51 47.25 -22.69
C THR A 176 -30.05 48.01 -23.93
N PRO A 177 -30.29 47.38 -25.13
CA PRO A 177 -29.86 46.09 -25.74
C PRO A 177 -29.40 46.23 -27.23
N THR A 178 -28.80 45.20 -27.86
CA THR A 178 -28.90 44.96 -29.32
C THR A 178 -28.29 43.61 -29.76
N ASP A 179 -28.99 42.96 -30.70
CA ASP A 179 -28.66 41.71 -31.38
C ASP A 179 -27.36 41.75 -32.21
N ASN A 180 -26.65 40.62 -32.26
CA ASN A 180 -26.36 39.85 -33.48
C ASN A 180 -25.15 38.92 -33.33
N ASN A 181 -25.36 37.68 -33.77
CA ASN A 181 -24.39 36.65 -34.15
C ASN A 181 -22.91 37.07 -34.16
N LYS A 182 -22.16 36.68 -33.13
CA LYS A 182 -20.71 36.43 -33.24
C LYS A 182 -20.35 35.15 -32.50
N THR A 183 -19.90 34.17 -33.27
CA THR A 183 -19.20 32.97 -32.82
C THR A 183 -17.97 33.40 -32.02
N VAL A 184 -18.00 33.27 -30.69
CA VAL A 184 -16.81 33.55 -29.86
C VAL A 184 -15.93 32.30 -29.82
N THR A 185 -14.75 32.40 -30.41
CA THR A 185 -13.68 31.41 -30.24
C THR A 185 -13.12 31.55 -28.82
N ILE A 186 -13.58 30.71 -27.88
CA ILE A 186 -12.94 30.59 -26.57
C ILE A 186 -11.93 29.44 -26.64
N LYS A 187 -10.63 29.78 -26.65
CA LYS A 187 -9.55 28.82 -26.41
C LYS A 187 -9.65 28.33 -24.97
N LYS A 188 -10.34 27.22 -24.76
CA LYS A 188 -10.29 26.52 -23.48
C LYS A 188 -9.13 25.53 -23.51
N LYS A 189 -8.07 25.80 -22.72
CA LYS A 189 -7.09 24.77 -22.35
C LYS A 189 -7.87 23.66 -21.64
N GLN A 190 -8.15 22.57 -22.34
CA GLN A 190 -8.57 21.36 -21.69
C GLN A 190 -7.31 20.55 -21.40
N THR A 191 -6.85 20.65 -20.15
CA THR A 191 -5.88 19.72 -19.60
C THR A 191 -6.54 18.34 -19.56
N HIS A 192 -6.29 17.52 -20.57
CA HIS A 192 -6.42 16.08 -20.40
C HIS A 192 -5.25 15.63 -19.55
N ILE A 193 -5.47 15.55 -18.24
CA ILE A 193 -4.60 14.84 -17.33
C ILE A 193 -4.75 13.37 -17.66
N ASN A 194 -3.92 12.86 -18.57
CA ASN A 194 -3.44 11.50 -18.45
C ASN A 194 -2.24 11.59 -17.52
N PHE A 195 -2.41 11.00 -16.34
CA PHE A 195 -1.44 11.02 -15.26
C PHE A 195 -0.05 10.69 -15.80
N THR A 196 0.82 11.70 -15.77
CA THR A 196 2.22 11.54 -15.45
C THR A 196 2.30 10.91 -14.07
N ILE A 197 2.83 9.70 -13.99
CA ILE A 197 3.63 9.31 -12.84
C ILE A 197 5.06 9.38 -13.37
N ASP A 198 5.62 10.57 -13.26
CA ASP A 198 7.06 10.69 -13.06
C ASP A 198 7.31 10.11 -11.66
N ASP A 199 7.73 8.85 -11.61
CA ASP A 199 8.54 8.31 -10.53
C ASP A 199 9.63 7.57 -11.30
N GLY A 200 10.77 8.23 -11.53
CA GLY A 200 11.91 7.64 -12.22
C GLY A 200 12.19 6.24 -11.69
N GLU A 201 12.09 5.25 -12.57
CA GLU A 201 12.59 3.91 -12.28
C GLU A 201 14.05 4.06 -11.84
N PRO A 202 14.44 3.49 -10.69
CA PRO A 202 15.84 3.50 -10.34
C PRO A 202 16.57 2.76 -11.47
N THR A 203 17.61 3.38 -12.03
CA THR A 203 18.44 2.76 -13.06
C THR A 203 19.14 1.49 -12.57
N TYR A 204 19.04 1.18 -11.27
CA TYR A 204 19.63 0.03 -10.60
C TYR A 204 18.82 -0.41 -9.35
N PRO A 205 18.72 -1.70 -9.00
CA PRO A 205 17.96 -2.17 -7.83
C PRO A 205 18.57 -1.71 -6.50
N GLU A 206 17.76 -1.57 -5.45
CA GLU A 206 18.21 -1.21 -4.11
C GLU A 206 19.03 -2.33 -3.46
N PHE A 207 20.22 -2.02 -2.97
CA PHE A 207 21.13 -3.01 -2.38
C PHE A 207 20.88 -3.16 -0.87
N ILE A 208 20.71 -4.40 -0.42
CA ILE A 208 20.50 -4.81 0.97
C ILE A 208 21.76 -5.56 1.44
N PRO A 209 22.73 -4.88 2.06
CA PRO A 209 23.90 -5.53 2.66
C PRO A 209 23.48 -6.15 4.00
N HIS A 210 23.34 -7.46 4.06
CA HIS A 210 22.94 -8.14 5.29
C HIS A 210 23.50 -9.56 5.36
N ASP A 211 24.76 -9.65 5.79
CA ASP A 211 25.52 -10.89 5.90
C ASP A 211 25.08 -11.68 7.13
N ILE A 212 24.28 -12.72 6.90
CA ILE A 212 23.75 -13.60 7.95
C ILE A 212 24.41 -14.97 7.94
N VAL A 213 25.12 -15.30 6.86
CA VAL A 213 25.78 -16.59 6.70
C VAL A 213 27.28 -16.44 6.79
N GLN A 214 27.86 -17.08 7.80
CA GLN A 214 29.29 -17.34 7.90
C GLN A 214 29.56 -18.77 7.42
N GLY A 215 30.68 -18.97 6.74
CA GLY A 215 31.03 -20.26 6.15
C GLY A 215 32.54 -20.47 6.11
N LYS A 216 32.95 -21.56 5.47
CA LYS A 216 34.36 -21.82 5.19
C LYS A 216 34.91 -20.72 4.28
N ASP A 217 35.99 -20.07 4.71
CA ASP A 217 36.73 -19.13 3.87
C ASP A 217 37.36 -19.89 2.69
N ARG A 218 37.15 -19.38 1.48
CA ARG A 218 37.69 -19.97 0.25
C ARG A 218 39.20 -19.84 0.19
N GLY A 219 39.79 -18.79 0.76
CA GLY A 219 41.24 -18.56 0.74
C GLY A 219 41.83 -18.18 -0.63
N TYR A 220 41.01 -18.03 -1.66
CA TYR A 220 41.40 -17.58 -3.00
C TYR A 220 40.23 -16.88 -3.71
N ASN A 221 40.53 -16.14 -4.78
CA ASN A 221 39.50 -15.44 -5.56
C ASN A 221 38.57 -16.44 -6.27
N PRO A 222 37.25 -16.18 -6.31
CA PRO A 222 36.32 -17.01 -7.07
C PRO A 222 36.73 -17.14 -8.55
N LYS A 223 36.54 -18.33 -9.12
CA LYS A 223 36.97 -18.64 -10.50
C LYS A 223 35.88 -18.36 -11.54
N LYS A 224 34.61 -18.50 -11.14
CA LYS A 224 33.43 -18.33 -12.03
C LYS A 224 32.24 -17.70 -11.27
N VAL A 225 31.16 -17.43 -12.00
CA VAL A 225 29.85 -17.08 -11.44
C VAL A 225 28.84 -18.17 -11.80
N THR A 226 28.12 -18.70 -10.80
CA THR A 226 26.94 -19.53 -10.99
C THR A 226 25.68 -18.68 -10.93
N ILE A 227 24.79 -18.84 -11.90
CA ILE A 227 23.46 -18.21 -11.92
C ILE A 227 22.39 -19.31 -11.86
N ARG A 228 21.40 -19.14 -10.95
CA ARG A 228 20.23 -20.03 -10.82
C ARG A 228 18.96 -19.26 -10.47
N ASN A 229 17.77 -19.88 -10.57
CA ASN A 229 16.55 -19.29 -10.01
C ASN A 229 16.41 -19.61 -8.52
N ALA A 230 15.80 -18.70 -7.76
CA ALA A 230 15.56 -18.89 -6.34
C ALA A 230 14.55 -20.01 -6.03
N ASN A 231 13.72 -20.40 -7.00
CA ASN A 231 12.74 -21.50 -6.91
C ASN A 231 11.75 -21.38 -5.75
N THR A 232 11.52 -20.15 -5.30
CA THR A 232 10.59 -19.80 -4.22
C THR A 232 9.43 -18.98 -4.72
N MET A 233 9.45 -18.50 -5.97
CA MET A 233 8.49 -17.51 -6.50
C MET A 233 8.45 -16.19 -5.72
N CYS A 234 9.30 -16.02 -4.70
CA CYS A 234 9.34 -14.87 -3.83
C CYS A 234 10.12 -13.71 -4.47
N SER A 235 9.79 -12.47 -4.08
CA SER A 235 10.69 -11.34 -4.31
C SER A 235 11.91 -11.42 -3.39
N VAL A 236 12.97 -10.67 -3.72
CA VAL A 236 14.13 -10.51 -2.84
C VAL A 236 13.70 -10.00 -1.47
N LEU A 237 12.74 -9.06 -1.46
CA LEU A 237 12.24 -8.47 -0.23
C LEU A 237 11.43 -9.46 0.62
N ASP A 238 10.65 -10.33 -0.03
CA ASP A 238 9.93 -11.42 0.67
C ASP A 238 10.93 -12.41 1.28
N LEU A 239 11.95 -12.83 0.53
CA LEU A 239 13.00 -13.72 1.04
C LEU A 239 13.77 -13.10 2.20
N TYR A 240 14.06 -11.80 2.11
CA TYR A 240 14.72 -11.06 3.17
C TYR A 240 13.88 -10.98 4.45
N PHE A 241 12.58 -10.69 4.36
CA PHE A 241 11.71 -10.57 5.53
C PHE A 241 11.30 -11.92 6.14
N ASP A 242 11.08 -12.92 5.31
CA ASP A 242 10.65 -14.25 5.75
C ASP A 242 11.84 -15.19 6.09
N ARG A 243 13.08 -14.67 6.10
CA ARG A 243 14.32 -15.45 6.31
C ARG A 243 14.35 -16.24 7.63
N GLU A 244 13.77 -15.70 8.69
CA GLU A 244 13.71 -16.33 10.01
C GLU A 244 12.63 -17.43 10.08
N LYS A 245 11.76 -17.52 9.06
CA LYS A 245 10.59 -18.40 9.04
C LYS A 245 10.74 -19.63 8.14
N TYR A 246 11.57 -19.59 7.11
CA TYR A 246 11.63 -20.66 6.09
C TYR A 246 13.03 -21.20 5.78
N LEU A 247 14.10 -20.74 6.44
CA LEU A 247 15.46 -20.96 5.96
C LEU A 247 16.45 -21.44 7.04
N THR A 248 16.05 -22.41 7.87
CA THR A 248 16.99 -23.10 8.77
C THR A 248 17.82 -24.17 8.06
N ASP A 249 17.37 -24.70 6.91
CA ASP A 249 18.02 -25.86 6.24
C ASP A 249 18.43 -25.61 4.77
N LYS A 250 18.29 -24.38 4.25
CA LYS A 250 18.61 -24.04 2.85
C LYS A 250 19.96 -23.34 2.73
N GLU A 251 20.77 -23.79 1.78
CA GLU A 251 22.03 -23.16 1.42
C GLU A 251 21.81 -21.77 0.82
N TYR A 252 22.31 -20.72 1.47
CA TYR A 252 22.22 -19.35 0.95
C TYR A 252 23.24 -19.08 -0.17
N PRO A 253 22.81 -18.43 -1.28
CA PRO A 253 23.72 -17.92 -2.31
C PRO A 253 24.50 -16.70 -1.80
N HIS A 254 25.35 -16.13 -2.65
CA HIS A 254 25.97 -14.84 -2.37
C HIS A 254 24.99 -13.68 -2.58
N TYR A 255 24.11 -13.81 -3.58
CA TYR A 255 23.15 -12.75 -3.91
C TYR A 255 21.78 -13.30 -4.30
N PHE A 256 20.72 -12.63 -3.85
CA PHE A 256 19.37 -12.72 -4.40
C PHE A 256 19.03 -11.44 -5.15
N ILE A 257 18.48 -11.53 -6.37
CA ILE A 257 18.26 -10.37 -7.24
C ILE A 257 16.87 -10.37 -7.90
N ASP A 258 16.18 -9.24 -7.82
CA ASP A 258 15.06 -8.87 -8.67
C ASP A 258 15.22 -7.41 -9.15
N ARG A 259 14.28 -6.93 -9.98
CA ARG A 259 14.32 -5.58 -10.55
C ARG A 259 14.27 -4.44 -9.52
N ASN A 260 13.85 -4.72 -8.31
CA ASN A 260 13.69 -3.73 -7.26
C ASN A 260 14.80 -3.82 -6.21
N HIS A 261 15.33 -5.02 -5.90
CA HIS A 261 16.34 -5.20 -4.85
C HIS A 261 17.43 -6.23 -5.19
N ILE A 262 18.59 -6.06 -4.57
CA ILE A 262 19.68 -7.04 -4.47
C ILE A 262 19.93 -7.29 -2.99
N TRP A 263 19.88 -8.54 -2.53
CA TRP A 263 20.24 -8.90 -1.16
C TRP A 263 21.50 -9.75 -1.15
N GLN A 264 22.48 -9.39 -0.30
CA GLN A 264 23.69 -10.16 -0.04
C GLN A 264 23.60 -10.83 1.34
N PRO A 265 23.19 -12.11 1.43
CA PRO A 265 23.18 -12.87 2.67
C PRO A 265 24.52 -13.51 3.05
N ARG A 266 25.43 -13.68 2.08
CA ARG A 266 26.76 -14.31 2.25
C ARG A 266 27.84 -13.44 1.60
N LEU A 267 28.94 -13.23 2.32
CA LEU A 267 30.12 -12.56 1.78
C LEU A 267 30.82 -13.41 0.72
N GLU A 268 31.38 -12.74 -0.29
CA GLU A 268 32.08 -13.41 -1.40
C GLU A 268 33.33 -14.18 -0.98
N MET A 269 33.89 -13.95 0.22
CA MET A 269 35.00 -14.76 0.74
C MET A 269 34.58 -16.17 1.18
N TYR A 270 33.32 -16.35 1.57
CA TYR A 270 32.83 -17.64 2.06
C TYR A 270 32.38 -18.51 0.89
N GLU A 271 32.70 -19.79 0.93
CA GLU A 271 32.23 -20.77 -0.04
C GLU A 271 30.71 -20.94 0.04
N VAL A 272 30.06 -21.15 -1.11
CA VAL A 272 28.73 -21.78 -1.17
C VAL A 272 29.00 -23.28 -1.36
N PRO A 273 28.66 -24.17 -0.40
CA PRO A 273 29.03 -25.58 -0.42
C PRO A 273 28.80 -26.32 -1.76
N SER A 274 27.71 -26.04 -2.46
CA SER A 274 27.38 -26.64 -3.76
C SER A 274 28.26 -26.15 -4.91
N HIS A 275 28.85 -24.96 -4.78
CA HIS A 275 29.67 -24.31 -5.80
C HIS A 275 30.84 -23.55 -5.14
N PRO A 276 31.79 -24.24 -4.50
CA PRO A 276 32.78 -23.63 -3.62
C PRO A 276 33.70 -22.66 -4.38
N ASP A 277 33.97 -22.92 -5.66
CA ASP A 277 34.83 -22.09 -6.52
C ASP A 277 34.13 -20.84 -7.09
N ASN A 278 32.82 -20.68 -6.91
CA ASN A 278 32.02 -19.72 -7.67
C ASN A 278 31.35 -18.66 -6.78
N ILE A 279 31.06 -17.49 -7.36
CA ILE A 279 30.04 -16.58 -6.82
C ILE A 279 28.68 -17.07 -7.29
N VAL A 280 27.72 -17.22 -6.38
CA VAL A 280 26.40 -17.80 -6.66
C VAL A 280 25.33 -16.72 -6.56
N ILE A 281 24.54 -16.56 -7.61
CA ILE A 281 23.50 -15.53 -7.73
C ILE A 281 22.16 -16.18 -8.07
N GLU A 282 21.12 -15.81 -7.32
CA GLU A 282 19.77 -16.32 -7.48
C GLU A 282 18.80 -15.26 -8.01
N VAL A 283 18.23 -15.53 -9.19
CA VAL A 283 17.22 -14.68 -9.82
C VAL A 283 15.85 -14.99 -9.20
N CYS A 284 15.24 -13.97 -8.60
CA CYS A 284 13.99 -14.07 -7.85
C CYS A 284 12.73 -13.87 -8.72
N GLN A 285 11.57 -14.19 -8.15
CA GLN A 285 10.25 -14.10 -8.77
C GLN A 285 10.04 -14.94 -10.03
N ASP A 286 10.83 -16.01 -10.20
CA ASP A 286 10.77 -17.03 -11.26
C ASP A 286 9.44 -17.11 -12.04
N LEU A 287 8.50 -17.98 -11.71
CA LEU A 287 7.19 -18.14 -12.35
C LEU A 287 6.16 -17.11 -11.87
N SER A 288 6.45 -16.30 -10.84
CA SER A 288 5.51 -15.31 -10.30
C SER A 288 5.55 -13.95 -11.01
N ALA A 289 6.65 -13.64 -11.71
CA ALA A 289 6.80 -12.42 -12.50
C ALA A 289 6.26 -12.57 -13.93
N SER A 290 5.86 -11.45 -14.56
CA SER A 290 5.61 -11.43 -16.00
C SER A 290 6.89 -11.73 -16.78
N LYS A 291 6.78 -12.10 -18.07
CA LYS A 291 7.97 -12.28 -18.94
C LYS A 291 8.85 -11.04 -18.92
N ASP A 292 8.28 -9.87 -19.16
CA ASP A 292 9.04 -8.63 -19.22
C ASP A 292 9.68 -8.29 -17.86
N ASP A 293 8.95 -8.42 -16.75
CA ASP A 293 9.51 -8.19 -15.41
C ASP A 293 10.65 -9.16 -15.07
N PHE A 294 10.52 -10.44 -15.48
CA PHE A 294 11.54 -11.45 -15.23
C PHE A 294 12.80 -11.21 -16.06
N ILE A 295 12.65 -10.80 -17.33
CA ILE A 295 13.76 -10.37 -18.17
C ILE A 295 14.50 -9.18 -17.53
N VAL A 296 13.78 -8.26 -16.87
CA VAL A 296 14.41 -7.16 -16.10
C VAL A 296 15.16 -7.67 -14.87
N ASN A 297 14.60 -8.64 -14.13
CA ASN A 297 15.32 -9.30 -13.03
C ASN A 297 16.63 -9.95 -13.54
N GLU A 298 16.61 -10.58 -14.71
CA GLU A 298 17.79 -11.21 -15.34
C GLU A 298 18.80 -10.17 -15.84
N ILE A 299 18.36 -9.04 -16.40
CA ILE A 299 19.25 -7.93 -16.78
C ILE A 299 20.00 -7.41 -15.55
N HIS A 300 19.32 -7.15 -14.43
CA HIS A 300 19.96 -6.68 -13.21
C HIS A 300 20.86 -7.75 -12.57
N THR A 301 20.47 -9.02 -12.66
CA THR A 301 21.32 -10.15 -12.27
C THR A 301 22.63 -10.12 -13.02
N MET A 302 22.57 -9.97 -14.34
CA MET A 302 23.76 -9.95 -15.19
C MET A 302 24.62 -8.70 -15.00
N LEU A 303 24.02 -7.55 -14.74
CA LEU A 303 24.76 -6.33 -14.37
C LEU A 303 25.54 -6.53 -13.06
N GLN A 304 24.91 -7.12 -12.05
CA GLN A 304 25.58 -7.44 -10.78
C GLN A 304 26.67 -8.51 -10.98
N ALA A 305 26.36 -9.60 -11.69
CA ALA A 305 27.30 -10.68 -11.98
C ALA A 305 28.58 -10.15 -12.65
N VAL A 306 28.44 -9.37 -13.72
CA VAL A 306 29.60 -8.80 -14.43
C VAL A 306 30.36 -7.79 -13.58
N SER A 307 29.68 -6.99 -12.76
CA SER A 307 30.33 -6.10 -11.79
C SER A 307 31.22 -6.88 -10.81
N ARG A 308 30.76 -8.05 -10.35
CA ARG A 308 31.52 -8.93 -9.45
C ARG A 308 32.64 -9.67 -10.15
N MET A 309 32.40 -10.18 -11.36
CA MET A 309 33.45 -10.78 -12.20
C MET A 309 34.64 -9.83 -12.40
N LYS A 310 34.37 -8.57 -12.76
CA LYS A 310 35.42 -7.56 -12.94
C LYS A 310 36.19 -7.28 -11.66
N TYR A 311 35.49 -7.21 -10.54
CA TYR A 311 36.11 -6.97 -9.23
C TYR A 311 37.00 -8.13 -8.77
N GLN A 312 36.61 -9.37 -9.07
CA GLN A 312 37.35 -10.57 -8.71
C GLN A 312 38.39 -11.01 -9.76
N GLY A 313 38.53 -10.27 -10.87
CA GLY A 313 39.44 -10.63 -11.97
C GLY A 313 38.96 -11.78 -12.86
N ILE A 314 37.67 -12.13 -12.82
CA ILE A 314 37.07 -13.18 -13.64
C ILE A 314 36.78 -12.64 -15.06
N PRO A 315 37.27 -13.27 -16.13
CA PRO A 315 37.00 -12.81 -17.50
C PRO A 315 35.51 -12.93 -17.87
N VAL A 316 34.92 -11.91 -18.50
CA VAL A 316 33.51 -11.93 -18.93
C VAL A 316 33.37 -12.70 -20.25
N LYS A 317 33.32 -14.03 -20.16
CA LYS A 317 33.18 -14.96 -21.30
C LYS A 317 32.30 -16.17 -20.91
N PRO A 318 31.73 -16.92 -21.88
CA PRO A 318 30.87 -18.06 -21.58
C PRO A 318 31.49 -19.08 -20.63
N SER A 319 32.79 -19.38 -20.76
CA SER A 319 33.48 -20.36 -19.88
C SER A 319 33.65 -19.92 -18.43
N SER A 320 33.35 -18.66 -18.11
CA SER A 320 33.37 -18.10 -16.76
C SER A 320 32.00 -18.03 -16.10
N ILE A 321 30.94 -18.42 -16.82
CA ILE A 321 29.57 -18.44 -16.32
C ILE A 321 29.11 -19.88 -16.26
N GLU A 322 28.60 -20.25 -15.10
CA GLU A 322 27.97 -21.53 -14.84
C GLU A 322 26.48 -21.32 -14.60
N VAL A 323 25.74 -22.32 -15.01
CA VAL A 323 24.29 -22.36 -14.99
C VAL A 323 23.92 -23.63 -14.24
N ASP A 324 23.34 -23.47 -13.05
CA ASP A 324 22.92 -24.61 -12.23
C ASP A 324 21.52 -25.05 -12.66
N THR A 325 21.45 -26.23 -13.27
CA THR A 325 20.22 -26.82 -13.83
C THR A 325 19.59 -27.88 -12.93
N SER A 326 20.09 -28.01 -11.69
CA SER A 326 19.62 -29.00 -10.71
C SER A 326 18.13 -28.86 -10.34
N ASN A 327 17.48 -27.75 -10.71
CA ASN A 327 16.08 -27.46 -10.43
C ASN A 327 15.39 -26.76 -11.62
N ILE A 328 14.05 -26.69 -11.60
CA ILE A 328 13.25 -26.03 -12.65
C ILE A 328 13.74 -24.59 -12.85
N TRP A 329 14.21 -24.29 -14.06
CA TRP A 329 14.86 -23.02 -14.34
C TRP A 329 14.16 -22.27 -15.47
N ARG A 330 13.45 -21.19 -15.10
CA ARG A 330 12.70 -20.35 -16.05
C ARG A 330 13.63 -19.73 -17.09
N SER A 331 14.86 -19.40 -16.74
CA SER A 331 15.84 -18.85 -17.69
C SER A 331 16.20 -19.84 -18.81
N VAL A 332 16.23 -21.15 -18.55
CA VAL A 332 16.41 -22.16 -19.62
C VAL A 332 15.21 -22.18 -20.54
N TYR A 333 14.01 -22.06 -19.98
CA TYR A 333 12.81 -21.98 -20.78
C TYR A 333 12.81 -20.73 -21.67
N GLU A 334 13.17 -19.57 -21.13
CA GLU A 334 13.12 -18.29 -21.85
C GLU A 334 14.26 -18.11 -22.86
N HIS A 335 15.45 -18.65 -22.59
CA HIS A 335 16.66 -18.41 -23.41
C HIS A 335 17.28 -19.68 -24.00
N GLY A 336 17.08 -20.83 -23.36
CA GLY A 336 17.64 -22.12 -23.75
C GLY A 336 16.76 -22.95 -24.68
N ASP A 337 15.52 -22.52 -24.95
CA ASP A 337 14.47 -23.27 -25.67
C ASP A 337 14.27 -24.69 -25.11
N TRP A 338 14.31 -24.83 -23.78
CA TRP A 338 14.11 -26.13 -23.14
C TRP A 338 13.24 -25.99 -21.90
N ASP A 339 12.12 -26.71 -21.91
CA ASP A 339 11.24 -26.81 -20.76
C ASP A 339 11.66 -28.00 -19.89
N ILE A 340 12.33 -27.71 -18.77
CA ILE A 340 12.80 -28.71 -17.81
C ILE A 340 11.62 -29.48 -17.19
N SER A 341 10.45 -28.83 -17.05
CA SER A 341 9.28 -29.47 -16.44
C SER A 341 8.67 -30.54 -17.33
N LEU A 342 8.89 -30.46 -18.64
CA LEU A 342 8.40 -31.43 -19.62
C LEU A 342 9.48 -32.44 -20.03
N ASN A 343 10.74 -32.01 -20.12
CA ASN A 343 11.79 -32.78 -20.79
C ASN A 343 12.96 -33.19 -19.88
N GLY A 344 12.93 -32.83 -18.58
CA GLY A 344 14.02 -33.11 -17.65
C GLY A 344 15.24 -32.20 -17.85
N LEU A 345 16.41 -32.66 -17.39
CA LEU A 345 17.64 -31.85 -17.42
C LEU A 345 18.03 -31.45 -18.86
N PRO A 346 18.39 -30.17 -19.09
CA PRO A 346 18.68 -29.68 -20.43
C PRO A 346 20.00 -30.25 -20.98
N PRO A 347 20.07 -30.60 -22.28
CA PRO A 347 21.34 -30.92 -22.93
C PRO A 347 22.30 -29.73 -22.89
N LYS A 348 23.60 -30.01 -22.99
CA LYS A 348 24.67 -28.99 -22.99
C LYS A 348 24.42 -27.86 -23.99
N LYS A 349 23.89 -28.17 -25.19
CA LYS A 349 23.53 -27.18 -26.21
C LYS A 349 22.53 -26.12 -25.71
N ASN A 350 21.53 -26.52 -24.92
CA ASN A 350 20.50 -25.63 -24.38
C ASN A 350 21.04 -24.80 -23.21
N VAL A 351 21.95 -25.39 -22.43
CA VAL A 351 22.71 -24.68 -21.38
C VAL A 351 23.60 -23.60 -22.00
N ASP A 352 24.38 -23.95 -23.03
CA ASP A 352 25.23 -23.01 -23.77
C ASP A 352 24.39 -21.89 -24.40
N LYS A 353 23.20 -22.23 -24.92
CA LYS A 353 22.25 -21.24 -25.45
C LYS A 353 21.76 -20.29 -24.37
N THR A 354 21.45 -20.80 -23.17
CA THR A 354 21.03 -19.99 -22.03
C THR A 354 22.14 -19.04 -21.57
N ILE A 355 23.38 -19.51 -21.46
CA ILE A 355 24.55 -18.68 -21.11
C ILE A 355 24.72 -17.56 -22.14
N ASN A 356 24.59 -17.87 -23.43
CA ASN A 356 24.65 -16.86 -24.49
C ASN A 356 23.49 -15.85 -24.41
N GLY A 357 22.28 -16.30 -24.06
CA GLY A 357 21.12 -15.43 -23.82
C GLY A 357 21.35 -14.46 -22.66
N LEU A 358 21.86 -14.94 -21.53
CA LEU A 358 22.23 -14.10 -20.38
C LEU A 358 23.33 -13.08 -20.73
N LEU A 359 24.37 -13.50 -21.45
CA LEU A 359 25.40 -12.59 -21.96
C LEU A 359 24.84 -11.57 -22.97
N TYR A 360 23.85 -11.96 -23.77
CA TYR A 360 23.13 -11.05 -24.66
C TYR A 360 22.35 -10.00 -23.86
N LEU A 361 21.64 -10.40 -22.78
CA LEU A 361 20.95 -9.47 -21.90
C LEU A 361 21.92 -8.45 -21.29
N TYR A 362 23.11 -8.87 -20.85
CA TYR A 362 24.16 -7.96 -20.37
C TYR A 362 24.61 -6.97 -21.46
N LYS A 363 25.05 -7.49 -22.62
CA LYS A 363 25.59 -6.69 -23.72
C LYS A 363 24.59 -5.66 -24.23
N ASN A 364 23.31 -6.02 -24.22
CA ASN A 364 22.22 -5.17 -24.71
C ASN A 364 21.45 -4.50 -23.57
N SER A 365 21.90 -4.60 -22.31
CA SER A 365 21.16 -4.15 -21.12
C SER A 365 20.63 -2.72 -21.24
N LYS A 366 21.48 -1.77 -21.66
CA LYS A 366 21.07 -0.37 -21.90
C LYS A 366 19.95 -0.24 -22.94
N LYS A 367 20.04 -1.00 -24.04
CA LYS A 367 19.07 -1.00 -25.13
C LYS A 367 17.77 -1.67 -24.69
N LEU A 368 17.85 -2.86 -24.12
CA LEU A 368 16.70 -3.64 -23.64
C LEU A 368 15.93 -2.88 -22.55
N LEU A 369 16.62 -2.30 -21.56
CA LEU A 369 16.00 -1.43 -20.55
C LEU A 369 15.34 -0.17 -21.15
N SER A 370 15.78 0.27 -22.33
CA SER A 370 15.18 1.38 -23.06
C SER A 370 14.05 0.98 -24.02
N GLU A 371 14.04 -0.28 -24.46
CA GLU A 371 13.07 -0.88 -25.39
C GLU A 371 11.88 -1.55 -24.69
N ILE A 372 11.98 -1.80 -23.38
CA ILE A 372 10.79 -2.00 -22.53
C ILE A 372 9.81 -0.87 -22.88
N PRO A 373 8.56 -1.19 -23.30
CA PRO A 373 7.67 -0.21 -23.91
C PRO A 373 7.60 1.10 -23.12
N LYS A 374 8.17 2.15 -23.71
CA LYS A 374 7.89 3.54 -23.33
C LYS A 374 6.90 4.07 -24.36
N ASP A 375 5.72 4.45 -23.88
CA ASP A 375 4.62 4.94 -24.73
C ASP A 375 5.10 6.05 -25.68
N LYS A 376 4.93 5.88 -27.00
CA LYS A 376 5.25 6.89 -28.03
C LYS A 376 3.97 7.49 -28.64
N VAL A 377 3.94 8.82 -28.72
CA VAL A 377 2.80 9.66 -29.14
C VAL A 377 3.00 10.15 -30.59
N LYS A 378 1.93 10.15 -31.40
CA LYS A 378 1.82 10.96 -32.64
C LYS A 378 0.53 11.77 -32.65
N THR A 379 0.62 13.04 -33.06
CA THR A 379 -0.46 14.04 -33.09
C THR A 379 -1.10 14.14 -34.49
N LYS A 380 -2.43 14.32 -34.54
CA LYS A 380 -3.16 14.89 -35.71
C LYS A 380 -4.38 15.70 -35.23
N THR A 381 -4.66 16.80 -35.92
CA THR A 381 -5.63 17.85 -35.53
C THR A 381 -6.90 17.77 -36.39
N ILE A 382 -8.10 17.87 -35.79
CA ILE A 382 -9.36 18.21 -36.50
C ILE A 382 -10.25 19.12 -35.61
N LYS A 383 -10.91 20.12 -36.22
CA LYS A 383 -11.74 21.18 -35.62
C LYS A 383 -13.24 20.85 -35.65
N VAL A 384 -14.05 21.18 -34.62
CA VAL A 384 -15.54 21.28 -34.72
C VAL A 384 -16.15 22.27 -33.70
N THR A 385 -17.25 22.95 -34.09
CA THR A 385 -18.03 24.03 -33.41
C THR A 385 -19.45 23.56 -32.99
N VAL A 386 -20.15 24.19 -32.02
CA VAL A 386 -21.50 23.78 -31.54
C VAL A 386 -22.45 24.98 -31.25
N SER A 387 -23.77 24.77 -31.40
CA SER A 387 -24.88 25.62 -30.88
C SER A 387 -26.03 24.77 -30.28
N ALA A 388 -26.84 25.38 -29.40
CA ALA A 388 -27.75 24.72 -28.46
C ALA A 388 -29.20 24.47 -28.94
N SER A 389 -29.78 23.39 -28.39
CA SER A 389 -31.20 23.09 -28.14
C SER A 389 -31.89 22.02 -29.01
N SER A 390 -32.68 21.20 -28.30
CA SER A 390 -33.84 20.39 -28.71
C SER A 390 -33.66 18.86 -28.82
N VAL A 391 -34.65 18.18 -28.21
CA VAL A 391 -34.71 16.75 -27.84
C VAL A 391 -35.41 15.90 -28.90
N ASN A 392 -34.90 14.67 -29.07
CA ASN A 392 -35.49 13.43 -29.61
C ASN A 392 -35.89 13.31 -31.11
N LYS A 393 -35.25 12.35 -31.80
CA LYS A 393 -35.86 11.06 -32.18
C LYS A 393 -34.80 10.03 -32.64
N ASN A 394 -35.06 8.77 -32.30
CA ASN A 394 -34.19 7.59 -32.50
C ASN A 394 -33.85 7.28 -33.97
N LYS A 395 -32.60 6.85 -34.23
CA LYS A 395 -32.33 5.60 -34.97
C LYS A 395 -30.91 5.07 -34.67
N THR A 396 -30.86 3.76 -34.51
CA THR A 396 -29.78 2.85 -34.14
C THR A 396 -28.50 3.05 -34.96
N THR A 397 -27.29 2.97 -34.34
CA THR A 397 -26.28 1.90 -34.49
C THR A 397 -24.98 2.25 -33.70
N THR A 398 -24.44 1.25 -33.00
CA THR A 398 -23.02 1.07 -32.58
C THR A 398 -22.40 1.88 -31.43
N THR A 399 -21.79 1.10 -30.51
CA THR A 399 -20.70 1.46 -29.57
C THR A 399 -20.97 2.54 -28.52
N THR A 400 -21.61 2.15 -27.42
CA THR A 400 -21.70 2.98 -26.21
C THR A 400 -20.40 3.00 -25.41
N LYS A 401 -19.65 4.10 -25.54
CA LYS A 401 -18.81 4.65 -24.46
C LYS A 401 -19.69 4.97 -23.26
N LYS A 402 -19.33 4.47 -22.07
CA LYS A 402 -20.07 4.70 -20.82
C LYS A 402 -19.77 6.11 -20.29
N GLY A 403 -20.65 7.07 -20.57
CA GLY A 403 -20.71 8.35 -19.86
C GLY A 403 -21.02 8.13 -18.37
N SER A 404 -20.64 9.08 -17.52
CA SER A 404 -20.91 9.03 -16.08
C SER A 404 -22.41 9.06 -15.81
N LYS A 405 -23.03 7.88 -15.69
CA LYS A 405 -24.40 7.73 -15.17
C LYS A 405 -24.45 8.20 -13.72
N GLU A 406 -25.46 9.00 -13.38
CA GLU A 406 -25.80 9.23 -11.97
C GLU A 406 -26.02 7.89 -11.26
N PRO A 407 -25.61 7.77 -9.99
CA PRO A 407 -25.76 6.52 -9.25
C PRO A 407 -27.24 6.19 -9.09
N SER A 408 -27.66 5.00 -9.52
CA SER A 408 -29.02 4.52 -9.34
C SER A 408 -29.26 4.16 -7.87
N VAL A 409 -30.36 4.63 -7.29
CA VAL A 409 -30.72 4.37 -5.90
C VAL A 409 -32.08 3.69 -5.83
N VAL A 410 -32.12 2.49 -5.27
CA VAL A 410 -33.38 1.80 -4.91
C VAL A 410 -33.64 2.02 -3.43
N ILE A 411 -34.84 2.48 -3.07
CA ILE A 411 -35.22 2.63 -1.66
C ILE A 411 -35.91 1.34 -1.21
N SER A 412 -35.49 0.79 -0.08
CA SER A 412 -36.12 -0.37 0.54
C SER A 412 -36.57 -0.02 1.96
N ARG A 413 -37.80 -0.36 2.30
CA ARG A 413 -38.38 -0.11 3.62
C ARG A 413 -38.47 -1.41 4.42
N SER A 414 -38.02 -1.36 5.67
CA SER A 414 -38.21 -2.42 6.65
C SER A 414 -39.60 -2.32 7.26
N ALA A 415 -40.22 -3.46 7.58
CA ALA A 415 -41.46 -3.51 8.35
C ALA A 415 -41.26 -3.14 9.83
N TYR A 416 -40.00 -3.19 10.32
CA TYR A 416 -39.65 -2.87 11.70
C TYR A 416 -39.38 -1.37 11.86
N SER A 417 -39.75 -0.83 13.02
CA SER A 417 -39.26 0.49 13.43
C SER A 417 -37.78 0.41 13.79
N PHE A 418 -37.05 1.51 13.65
CA PHE A 418 -35.61 1.54 13.93
C PHE A 418 -35.30 1.12 15.38
N LYS A 419 -36.06 1.63 16.36
CA LYS A 419 -35.90 1.26 17.77
C LYS A 419 -36.13 -0.24 18.01
N ARG A 420 -37.19 -0.81 17.42
CA ARG A 420 -37.49 -2.25 17.56
C ARG A 420 -36.39 -3.10 16.93
N ALA A 421 -35.86 -2.72 15.78
CA ALA A 421 -34.74 -3.41 15.17
C ALA A 421 -33.49 -3.35 16.04
N VAL A 422 -33.14 -2.21 16.65
CA VAL A 422 -32.00 -2.11 17.59
C VAL A 422 -32.20 -3.01 18.81
N ALA A 423 -33.41 -3.03 19.38
CA ALA A 423 -33.72 -3.89 20.51
C ALA A 423 -33.53 -5.38 20.17
N ILE A 424 -33.96 -5.83 18.99
CA ILE A 424 -33.72 -7.20 18.51
C ILE A 424 -32.22 -7.47 18.38
N GLN A 425 -31.44 -6.53 17.83
CA GLN A 425 -29.98 -6.68 17.71
C GLN A 425 -29.30 -6.89 19.06
N MET A 426 -29.78 -6.24 20.12
CA MET A 426 -29.22 -6.40 21.46
C MET A 426 -29.43 -7.79 22.05
N THR A 427 -30.45 -8.53 21.60
CA THR A 427 -30.66 -9.94 21.99
C THR A 427 -29.64 -10.91 21.39
N LYS A 428 -28.81 -10.43 20.45
CA LYS A 428 -27.81 -11.24 19.72
C LYS A 428 -26.39 -10.99 20.20
N SER A 429 -26.23 -10.42 21.40
CA SER A 429 -24.93 -10.12 22.02
C SER A 429 -23.95 -9.44 21.05
N PRO A 430 -24.34 -8.29 20.45
CA PRO A 430 -23.50 -7.63 19.45
C PRO A 430 -22.15 -7.26 20.07
N GLN A 431 -21.09 -7.35 19.28
CA GLN A 431 -19.72 -7.15 19.77
C GLN A 431 -19.12 -5.85 19.23
N ILE A 432 -18.12 -5.32 19.94
CA ILE A 432 -17.28 -4.22 19.49
C ILE A 432 -15.85 -4.43 19.98
N ASN A 433 -14.87 -4.14 19.13
CA ASN A 433 -13.45 -4.32 19.45
C ASN A 433 -12.74 -2.98 19.61
N TYR A 434 -12.08 -2.70 20.73
CA TYR A 434 -11.37 -1.43 20.95
C TYR A 434 -9.86 -1.48 20.65
N GLY A 435 -9.37 -2.59 20.09
CA GLY A 435 -7.96 -2.84 19.80
C GLY A 435 -7.31 -3.84 20.75
N ASN A 436 -7.88 -4.04 21.96
CA ASN A 436 -7.33 -4.89 23.01
C ASN A 436 -8.21 -6.12 23.31
N GLY A 437 -9.30 -6.33 22.57
CA GLY A 437 -10.23 -7.44 22.81
C GLY A 437 -11.65 -7.17 22.31
N TRP A 438 -12.50 -8.19 22.37
CA TRP A 438 -13.92 -8.13 22.03
C TRP A 438 -14.77 -7.88 23.26
N TYR A 439 -15.71 -6.94 23.16
CA TYR A 439 -16.62 -6.55 24.24
C TYR A 439 -18.06 -6.52 23.73
N GLY A 440 -19.01 -6.72 24.64
CA GLY A 440 -20.42 -6.45 24.36
C GLY A 440 -20.62 -4.99 23.93
N ALA A 441 -21.20 -4.78 22.75
CA ALA A 441 -21.55 -3.46 22.26
C ALA A 441 -22.77 -2.93 23.03
N SER A 442 -22.65 -1.70 23.56
CA SER A 442 -23.77 -1.05 24.23
C SER A 442 -24.93 -0.75 23.27
N TYR A 443 -26.14 -0.58 23.82
CA TYR A 443 -27.32 -0.16 23.04
C TYR A 443 -27.04 1.08 22.19
N SER A 444 -26.34 2.07 22.77
CA SER A 444 -25.96 3.30 22.05
C SER A 444 -24.95 3.04 20.93
N ALA A 445 -23.97 2.17 21.14
CA ALA A 445 -23.01 1.79 20.11
C ALA A 445 -23.70 1.06 18.95
N THR A 446 -24.56 0.09 19.25
CA THR A 446 -25.37 -0.66 18.26
C THR A 446 -26.33 0.25 17.51
N LEU A 447 -27.04 1.15 18.20
CA LEU A 447 -27.91 2.15 17.60
C LEU A 447 -27.15 3.07 16.65
N ASN A 448 -26.01 3.61 17.08
CA ASN A 448 -25.21 4.49 16.25
C ASN A 448 -24.64 3.80 15.02
N ALA A 449 -24.24 2.53 15.17
CA ALA A 449 -23.70 1.74 14.07
C ALA A 449 -24.77 1.31 13.05
N MET A 450 -26.01 1.11 13.49
CA MET A 450 -27.13 0.70 12.64
C MET A 450 -27.88 1.89 11.99
N ASN A 451 -27.67 3.13 12.44
CA ASN A 451 -28.43 4.32 11.99
C ASN A 451 -28.33 4.56 10.48
N SER A 452 -29.34 4.12 9.74
CA SER A 452 -29.33 4.11 8.28
C SER A 452 -29.37 5.51 7.65
N LEU A 453 -29.97 6.50 8.33
CA LEU A 453 -29.97 7.89 7.89
C LEU A 453 -28.58 8.51 7.98
N LYS A 454 -27.90 8.33 9.12
CA LYS A 454 -26.52 8.79 9.33
C LYS A 454 -25.55 8.15 8.35
N ILE A 455 -25.73 6.86 8.07
CA ILE A 455 -24.95 6.11 7.08
C ILE A 455 -25.16 6.70 5.68
N TRP A 456 -26.41 6.89 5.25
CA TRP A 456 -26.73 7.40 3.92
C TRP A 456 -26.18 8.81 3.68
N ASN A 457 -26.26 9.68 4.68
CA ASN A 457 -25.80 11.07 4.58
C ASN A 457 -24.26 11.21 4.63
N SER A 458 -23.53 10.13 4.92
CA SER A 458 -22.07 10.13 4.92
C SER A 458 -21.50 9.89 3.51
N LYS A 459 -20.52 10.72 3.11
CA LYS A 459 -19.80 10.56 1.84
C LYS A 459 -19.10 9.19 1.69
N THR A 460 -18.67 8.61 2.81
CA THR A 460 -17.96 7.32 2.87
C THR A 460 -18.90 6.21 3.31
N GLN A 461 -19.62 6.38 4.41
CA GLN A 461 -20.42 5.30 4.99
C GLN A 461 -21.62 4.92 4.12
N LYS A 462 -22.07 5.78 3.19
CA LYS A 462 -23.08 5.38 2.19
C LYS A 462 -22.69 4.16 1.36
N TYR A 463 -21.39 3.82 1.25
CA TYR A 463 -20.93 2.60 0.59
C TYR A 463 -21.29 1.32 1.36
N GLN A 464 -21.76 1.41 2.61
CA GLN A 464 -22.45 0.29 3.26
C GLN A 464 -23.72 -0.12 2.51
N MET A 465 -24.33 0.83 1.80
CA MET A 465 -25.55 0.66 0.99
C MET A 465 -25.24 0.50 -0.50
N LEU A 466 -23.97 0.30 -0.88
CA LEU A 466 -23.61 -0.10 -2.24
C LEU A 466 -24.22 -1.49 -2.53
N ASN A 467 -24.85 -1.64 -3.70
CA ASN A 467 -25.39 -2.90 -4.15
C ASN A 467 -24.24 -3.82 -4.61
N LEU A 468 -23.82 -4.69 -3.70
CA LEU A 468 -22.77 -5.67 -3.89
C LEU A 468 -23.16 -6.76 -4.90
N GLY A 469 -24.46 -6.89 -5.16
CA GLY A 469 -25.04 -7.87 -6.07
C GLY A 469 -25.20 -7.39 -7.51
N LYS A 470 -24.51 -6.33 -7.90
CA LYS A 470 -24.48 -5.80 -9.27
C LYS A 470 -23.05 -5.65 -9.77
N TYR A 471 -22.78 -6.29 -10.90
CA TYR A 471 -21.55 -6.10 -11.68
C TYR A 471 -21.49 -4.68 -12.25
N GLN A 472 -20.37 -3.98 -12.06
CA GLN A 472 -20.22 -2.58 -12.50
C GLN A 472 -19.50 -2.44 -13.84
N GLY A 473 -18.61 -3.38 -14.18
CA GLY A 473 -17.83 -3.34 -15.43
C GLY A 473 -16.51 -2.59 -15.29
N ILE A 474 -15.81 -2.75 -14.17
CA ILE A 474 -14.52 -2.08 -13.93
C ILE A 474 -13.43 -2.75 -14.79
N SER A 475 -12.59 -1.94 -15.45
CA SER A 475 -11.54 -2.45 -16.33
C SER A 475 -10.53 -3.31 -15.56
N VAL A 476 -10.00 -4.35 -16.21
CA VAL A 476 -8.96 -5.23 -15.63
C VAL A 476 -7.73 -4.42 -15.20
N SER A 477 -7.37 -3.38 -15.95
CA SER A 477 -6.26 -2.47 -15.59
C SER A 477 -6.50 -1.73 -14.28
N ALA A 478 -7.71 -1.21 -14.06
CA ALA A 478 -8.07 -0.56 -12.81
C ALA A 478 -8.10 -1.56 -11.64
N LEU A 479 -8.61 -2.77 -11.86
CA LEU A 479 -8.57 -3.84 -10.86
C LEU A 479 -7.13 -4.23 -10.51
N ASN A 480 -6.25 -4.37 -11.50
CA ASN A 480 -4.83 -4.65 -11.28
C ASN A 480 -4.10 -3.52 -10.54
N LYS A 481 -4.47 -2.25 -10.77
CA LYS A 481 -3.96 -1.12 -9.96
C LYS A 481 -4.30 -1.27 -8.48
N ILE A 482 -5.46 -1.83 -8.16
CA ILE A 482 -5.85 -2.11 -6.78
C ILE A 482 -5.04 -3.29 -6.22
N LEU A 483 -4.96 -4.38 -6.98
CA LEU A 483 -4.38 -5.67 -6.58
C LEU A 483 -2.85 -5.70 -6.57
N ARG A 484 -2.17 -4.73 -7.18
CA ARG A 484 -0.70 -4.66 -7.20
C ARG A 484 -0.12 -4.70 -5.79
N GLY A 485 0.81 -5.64 -5.56
CA GLY A 485 1.49 -5.82 -4.27
C GLY A 485 0.58 -6.39 -3.18
N LYS A 486 -0.39 -7.24 -3.55
CA LYS A 486 -1.34 -7.89 -2.64
C LYS A 486 -1.20 -9.42 -2.68
N GLY A 487 0.02 -9.88 -2.44
CA GLY A 487 0.36 -11.31 -2.44
C GLY A 487 -0.10 -12.02 -3.71
N SER A 488 -0.71 -13.19 -3.54
CA SER A 488 -1.21 -14.02 -4.64
C SER A 488 -2.41 -13.41 -5.39
N LEU A 489 -3.01 -12.31 -4.89
CA LEU A 489 -4.03 -11.55 -5.61
C LEU A 489 -3.42 -10.59 -6.64
N SER A 490 -2.11 -10.31 -6.57
CA SER A 490 -1.44 -9.43 -7.52
C SER A 490 -1.61 -9.96 -8.96
N GLY A 491 -1.99 -9.07 -9.89
CA GLY A 491 -2.25 -9.43 -11.29
C GLY A 491 -3.57 -10.16 -11.56
N GLN A 492 -4.37 -10.50 -10.54
CA GLN A 492 -5.60 -11.30 -10.69
C GLN A 492 -6.84 -10.51 -11.13
N GLY A 493 -6.69 -9.30 -11.68
CA GLY A 493 -7.80 -8.45 -12.10
C GLY A 493 -8.71 -9.10 -13.15
N LYS A 494 -8.15 -9.95 -14.02
CA LYS A 494 -8.94 -10.73 -15.01
C LYS A 494 -9.83 -11.77 -14.33
N ALA A 495 -9.31 -12.47 -13.33
CA ALA A 495 -10.08 -13.45 -12.55
C ALA A 495 -11.20 -12.78 -11.77
N VAL A 496 -10.92 -11.62 -11.13
CA VAL A 496 -11.94 -10.81 -10.44
C VAL A 496 -13.03 -10.36 -11.41
N ALA A 497 -12.67 -9.77 -12.55
CA ALA A 497 -13.64 -9.32 -13.54
C ALA A 497 -14.52 -10.46 -14.04
N TYR A 498 -13.93 -11.63 -14.34
CA TYR A 498 -14.67 -12.82 -14.77
C TYR A 498 -15.61 -13.32 -13.67
N ALA A 499 -15.12 -13.50 -12.45
CA ALA A 499 -15.90 -14.01 -11.33
C ALA A 499 -17.09 -13.08 -11.02
N CYS A 500 -16.84 -11.77 -10.99
CA CYS A 500 -17.87 -10.77 -10.74
C CYS A 500 -18.89 -10.67 -11.87
N LYS A 501 -18.47 -10.78 -13.13
CA LYS A 501 -19.41 -10.82 -14.25
C LYS A 501 -20.28 -12.08 -14.18
N LYS A 502 -19.67 -13.25 -13.98
CA LYS A 502 -20.34 -14.56 -13.91
C LYS A 502 -21.37 -14.63 -12.78
N TYR A 503 -20.99 -14.16 -11.59
CA TYR A 503 -21.85 -14.20 -10.41
C TYR A 503 -22.53 -12.86 -10.12
N ASN A 504 -22.53 -11.94 -11.09
CA ASN A 504 -23.12 -10.59 -11.02
C ASN A 504 -22.70 -9.75 -9.78
N LEU A 505 -21.50 -9.92 -9.26
CA LEU A 505 -21.02 -9.23 -8.06
C LEU A 505 -20.32 -7.92 -8.38
N ASN A 506 -20.31 -7.01 -7.43
CA ASN A 506 -19.49 -5.82 -7.47
C ASN A 506 -18.00 -6.17 -7.28
N GLU A 507 -17.15 -5.67 -8.19
CA GLU A 507 -15.72 -6.01 -8.25
C GLU A 507 -14.93 -5.42 -7.08
N ILE A 508 -15.21 -4.17 -6.69
CA ILE A 508 -14.53 -3.53 -5.57
C ILE A 508 -14.84 -4.21 -4.26
N TYR A 509 -16.09 -4.61 -4.08
CA TYR A 509 -16.51 -5.40 -2.93
C TYR A 509 -15.80 -6.75 -2.88
N LEU A 510 -15.77 -7.51 -3.97
CA LEU A 510 -15.11 -8.83 -3.98
C LEU A 510 -13.64 -8.69 -3.58
N ILE A 511 -12.95 -7.66 -4.08
CA ILE A 511 -11.56 -7.37 -3.72
C ILE A 511 -11.42 -6.93 -2.25
N ALA A 512 -12.25 -6.00 -1.78
CA ALA A 512 -12.21 -5.52 -0.39
C ALA A 512 -12.44 -6.67 0.60
N HIS A 513 -13.35 -7.57 0.26
CA HIS A 513 -13.65 -8.75 1.05
C HIS A 513 -12.46 -9.72 1.06
N ALA A 514 -11.90 -10.03 -0.12
CA ALA A 514 -10.70 -10.85 -0.22
C ALA A 514 -9.54 -10.25 0.61
N PHE A 515 -9.34 -8.94 0.58
CA PHE A 515 -8.28 -8.29 1.38
C PHE A 515 -8.43 -8.49 2.88
N LEU A 516 -9.66 -8.36 3.40
CA LEU A 516 -9.91 -8.58 4.82
C LEU A 516 -9.64 -10.05 5.21
N GLU A 517 -10.28 -10.98 4.52
CA GLU A 517 -10.32 -12.39 4.94
C GLU A 517 -9.00 -13.13 4.70
N SER A 518 -8.17 -12.61 3.79
CA SER A 518 -6.92 -13.27 3.41
C SER A 518 -5.65 -12.53 3.86
N GLY A 519 -5.78 -11.41 4.57
CA GLY A 519 -4.64 -10.55 4.90
C GLY A 519 -3.98 -9.96 3.64
N TYR A 520 -4.78 -9.46 2.70
CA TYR A 520 -4.31 -9.00 1.39
C TYR A 520 -3.63 -10.08 0.53
N GLY A 521 -4.10 -11.33 0.60
CA GLY A 521 -3.62 -12.43 -0.24
C GLY A 521 -2.31 -13.06 0.21
N THR A 522 -1.87 -12.82 1.46
CA THR A 522 -0.59 -13.29 1.99
C THR A 522 -0.73 -14.36 3.09
N SER A 523 -1.93 -14.55 3.62
CA SER A 523 -2.18 -15.58 4.64
C SER A 523 -1.83 -16.99 4.14
N TYR A 524 -1.53 -17.89 5.07
CA TYR A 524 -1.23 -19.30 4.77
C TYR A 524 -2.28 -19.95 3.86
N PHE A 525 -3.56 -19.67 4.13
CA PHE A 525 -4.72 -20.20 3.40
C PHE A 525 -4.91 -19.65 1.98
N SER A 526 -4.29 -18.51 1.65
CA SER A 526 -4.54 -17.78 0.40
C SER A 526 -3.30 -17.56 -0.46
N SER A 527 -2.11 -17.73 0.10
CA SER A 527 -0.83 -17.49 -0.57
C SER A 527 -0.45 -18.59 -1.57
N GLY A 528 -1.08 -19.77 -1.49
CA GLY A 528 -0.69 -20.97 -2.23
C GLY A 528 0.26 -21.88 -1.46
N ARG A 529 0.76 -21.46 -0.29
CA ARG A 529 1.67 -22.25 0.57
C ARG A 529 1.10 -23.62 0.97
N ALA A 530 -0.22 -23.76 1.05
CA ALA A 530 -0.91 -25.02 1.34
C ALA A 530 -1.34 -25.83 0.08
N GLY A 531 -0.85 -25.43 -1.11
CA GLY A 531 -1.27 -25.99 -2.41
C GLY A 531 -2.65 -25.54 -2.89
N VAL A 532 -3.28 -24.59 -2.19
CA VAL A 532 -4.63 -24.08 -2.46
C VAL A 532 -4.72 -22.57 -2.21
N TYR A 533 -5.79 -21.96 -2.75
CA TYR A 533 -6.05 -20.53 -2.66
C TYR A 533 -7.47 -20.28 -2.12
N ASN A 534 -7.57 -19.91 -0.84
CA ASN A 534 -8.82 -19.55 -0.17
C ASN A 534 -8.77 -18.10 0.33
N TYR A 535 -9.33 -17.18 -0.47
CA TYR A 535 -9.28 -15.74 -0.19
C TYR A 535 -10.36 -15.22 0.76
N PHE A 536 -11.31 -16.08 1.16
CA PHE A 536 -12.54 -15.67 1.83
C PHE A 536 -12.78 -16.44 3.14
N GLY A 537 -11.75 -17.13 3.65
CA GLY A 537 -11.85 -17.91 4.90
C GLY A 537 -12.90 -19.02 4.85
N ILE A 538 -13.26 -19.52 3.66
CA ILE A 538 -14.43 -20.40 3.53
C ILE A 538 -14.07 -21.78 4.07
N GLY A 539 -14.85 -22.24 5.05
CA GLY A 539 -14.59 -23.50 5.75
C GLY A 539 -13.58 -23.36 6.90
N ALA A 540 -13.14 -22.15 7.27
CA ALA A 540 -12.40 -21.94 8.51
C ALA A 540 -13.37 -21.93 9.70
N TYR A 541 -13.04 -22.63 10.77
CA TYR A 541 -13.73 -22.56 12.05
C TYR A 541 -12.77 -22.07 13.14
N ASP A 542 -13.26 -21.36 14.15
CA ASP A 542 -12.40 -20.82 15.23
C ASP A 542 -11.57 -21.91 15.94
N TRP A 543 -12.15 -23.11 16.08
CA TRP A 543 -11.50 -24.29 16.68
C TRP A 543 -10.75 -25.17 15.66
N ASN A 544 -10.94 -24.94 14.35
CA ASN A 544 -10.28 -25.68 13.27
C ASN A 544 -10.17 -24.82 12.00
N PRO A 545 -9.22 -23.86 11.97
CA PRO A 545 -9.04 -22.99 10.81
C PRO A 545 -8.50 -23.76 9.58
N ASP A 546 -7.78 -24.86 9.78
CA ASP A 546 -7.19 -25.67 8.70
C ASP A 546 -8.22 -26.41 7.85
N ASN A 547 -9.46 -26.59 8.34
CA ASN A 547 -10.55 -27.09 7.52
C ASN A 547 -10.79 -26.22 6.26
N ALA A 548 -10.39 -24.94 6.26
CA ALA A 548 -10.42 -24.07 5.08
C ALA A 548 -9.55 -24.58 3.93
N ILE A 549 -8.45 -25.28 4.24
CA ILE A 549 -7.53 -25.90 3.27
C ILE A 549 -8.20 -27.11 2.65
N THR A 550 -8.73 -28.01 3.48
CA THR A 550 -9.47 -29.19 3.03
C THR A 550 -10.67 -28.80 2.17
N TYR A 551 -11.43 -27.79 2.60
CA TYR A 551 -12.56 -27.25 1.84
C TYR A 551 -12.15 -26.76 0.45
N ALA A 552 -11.05 -26.01 0.37
CA ALA A 552 -10.52 -25.46 -0.87
C ALA A 552 -9.93 -26.55 -1.78
N ARG A 553 -9.24 -27.54 -1.20
CA ARG A 553 -8.65 -28.69 -1.92
C ARG A 553 -9.73 -29.54 -2.56
N ASN A 554 -10.79 -29.88 -1.83
CA ASN A 554 -11.93 -30.65 -2.33
C ASN A 554 -12.70 -29.93 -3.44
N ARG A 555 -12.52 -28.61 -3.59
CA ARG A 555 -13.12 -27.78 -4.65
C ARG A 555 -12.13 -27.42 -5.76
N GLY A 556 -10.92 -27.99 -5.72
CA GLY A 556 -9.89 -27.78 -6.72
C GLY A 556 -9.43 -26.33 -6.83
N TRP A 557 -9.43 -25.56 -5.73
CA TRP A 557 -8.95 -24.17 -5.72
C TRP A 557 -7.42 -24.10 -5.73
N THR A 558 -6.80 -24.71 -6.75
CA THR A 558 -5.35 -24.89 -6.89
C THR A 558 -4.66 -23.75 -7.64
N THR A 559 -5.39 -22.70 -8.03
CA THR A 559 -4.82 -21.48 -8.60
C THR A 559 -5.51 -20.24 -8.01
N PRO A 560 -4.86 -19.06 -8.00
CA PRO A 560 -5.47 -17.81 -7.55
C PRO A 560 -6.82 -17.54 -8.22
N ALA A 561 -6.90 -17.75 -9.53
CA ALA A 561 -8.12 -17.56 -10.30
C ALA A 561 -9.25 -18.48 -9.84
N LYS A 562 -8.97 -19.76 -9.60
CA LYS A 562 -9.98 -20.72 -9.11
C LYS A 562 -10.47 -20.35 -7.70
N GLY A 563 -9.57 -19.91 -6.82
CA GLY A 563 -9.92 -19.41 -5.48
C GLY A 563 -10.84 -18.19 -5.51
N ILE A 564 -10.54 -17.20 -6.38
CA ILE A 564 -11.37 -16.00 -6.57
C ILE A 564 -12.76 -16.36 -7.11
N ILE A 565 -12.83 -17.21 -8.14
CA ILE A 565 -14.10 -17.63 -8.78
C ILE A 565 -14.94 -18.46 -7.80
N GLY A 566 -14.31 -19.38 -7.07
CA GLY A 566 -14.97 -20.22 -6.06
C GLY A 566 -15.55 -19.41 -4.90
N GLY A 567 -14.78 -18.46 -4.38
CA GLY A 567 -15.23 -17.55 -3.33
C GLY A 567 -16.36 -16.62 -3.78
N ALA A 568 -16.28 -16.08 -5.01
CA ALA A 568 -17.36 -15.30 -5.59
C ALA A 568 -18.68 -16.09 -5.69
N LYS A 569 -18.62 -17.38 -6.08
CA LYS A 569 -19.79 -18.28 -6.09
C LYS A 569 -20.40 -18.39 -4.70
N PHE A 570 -19.58 -18.63 -3.69
CA PHE A 570 -20.01 -18.77 -2.29
C PHE A 570 -20.69 -17.49 -1.78
N VAL A 571 -20.07 -16.32 -1.99
CA VAL A 571 -20.64 -15.03 -1.57
C VAL A 571 -21.99 -14.76 -2.22
N ARG A 572 -22.13 -15.05 -3.53
CA ARG A 572 -23.41 -14.91 -4.24
C ARG A 572 -24.48 -15.83 -3.64
N GLN A 573 -24.19 -17.11 -3.47
CA GLN A 573 -25.17 -18.09 -3.01
C GLN A 573 -25.54 -17.88 -1.54
N GLY A 574 -24.56 -17.64 -0.68
CA GLY A 574 -24.74 -17.54 0.77
C GLY A 574 -25.43 -16.27 1.27
N TYR A 575 -25.26 -15.15 0.55
CA TYR A 575 -25.71 -13.83 1.04
C TYR A 575 -26.52 -13.06 0.01
N ILE A 576 -25.95 -12.84 -1.19
CA ILE A 576 -26.57 -11.93 -2.16
C ILE A 576 -27.90 -12.49 -2.69
N SER A 577 -27.98 -13.82 -2.90
CA SER A 577 -29.21 -14.49 -3.34
C SER A 577 -30.27 -14.59 -2.24
N LYS A 578 -29.88 -14.43 -0.96
CA LYS A 578 -30.79 -14.35 0.19
C LYS A 578 -31.31 -12.93 0.46
N GLY A 579 -31.06 -11.98 -0.46
CA GLY A 579 -31.54 -10.60 -0.36
C GLY A 579 -30.64 -9.67 0.46
N GLN A 580 -29.45 -10.12 0.88
CA GLN A 580 -28.47 -9.31 1.61
C GLN A 580 -27.44 -8.67 0.68
N ASN A 581 -27.93 -7.86 -0.24
CA ASN A 581 -27.15 -7.30 -1.35
C ASN A 581 -26.30 -6.08 -0.98
N THR A 582 -26.22 -5.68 0.29
CA THR A 582 -25.44 -4.54 0.78
C THR A 582 -24.70 -4.94 2.06
N LEU A 583 -23.55 -4.30 2.36
CA LEU A 583 -22.85 -4.53 3.64
C LEU A 583 -23.79 -4.25 4.83
N TYR A 584 -24.64 -3.23 4.69
CA TYR A 584 -25.67 -2.89 5.67
C TYR A 584 -26.62 -4.07 5.93
N ARG A 585 -27.11 -4.73 4.89
CA ARG A 585 -28.01 -5.88 5.01
C ARG A 585 -27.30 -7.15 5.47
N MET A 586 -26.06 -7.36 5.06
CA MET A 586 -25.22 -8.45 5.55
C MET A 586 -24.99 -8.33 7.06
N ARG A 587 -24.78 -7.10 7.57
CA ARG A 587 -24.57 -6.87 9.00
C ARG A 587 -25.86 -6.83 9.81
N TRP A 588 -26.89 -6.12 9.34
CA TRP A 588 -28.05 -5.77 10.17
C TRP A 588 -29.34 -6.50 9.80
N ASN A 589 -29.39 -7.09 8.60
CA ASN A 589 -30.56 -7.74 8.02
C ASN A 589 -31.88 -7.01 8.32
N PRO A 590 -32.12 -5.81 7.77
CA PRO A 590 -33.30 -5.00 8.09
C PRO A 590 -34.63 -5.68 7.71
N ARG A 591 -34.62 -6.74 6.90
CA ARG A 591 -35.82 -7.54 6.58
C ARG A 591 -36.16 -8.55 7.68
N SER A 592 -35.16 -9.02 8.41
CA SER A 592 -35.30 -9.92 9.55
C SER A 592 -34.20 -9.63 10.57
N PRO A 593 -34.31 -8.54 11.36
CA PRO A 593 -33.25 -8.09 12.27
C PRO A 593 -32.78 -9.22 13.20
N GLY A 594 -31.48 -9.30 13.45
CA GLY A 594 -30.86 -10.30 14.34
C GLY A 594 -30.71 -11.71 13.74
N ASN A 595 -31.16 -11.96 12.51
CA ASN A 595 -31.04 -13.26 11.85
C ASN A 595 -30.06 -13.20 10.65
N HIS A 596 -29.33 -14.29 10.41
CA HIS A 596 -28.39 -14.48 9.29
C HIS A 596 -27.45 -13.28 9.11
N GLN A 597 -26.64 -12.98 10.13
CA GLN A 597 -25.71 -11.84 10.10
C GLN A 597 -24.30 -12.30 9.77
N TYR A 598 -23.60 -11.53 8.93
CA TYR A 598 -22.24 -11.87 8.50
C TYR A 598 -21.21 -11.76 9.63
N ALA A 599 -21.42 -10.84 10.57
CA ALA A 599 -20.45 -10.56 11.63
C ALA A 599 -21.15 -10.08 12.91
N THR A 600 -20.52 -10.37 14.05
CA THR A 600 -20.94 -9.89 15.38
C THR A 600 -20.46 -8.46 15.66
N ASP A 601 -19.34 -8.01 15.08
CA ASP A 601 -18.83 -6.63 15.23
C ASP A 601 -19.82 -5.60 14.67
N VAL A 602 -20.33 -4.71 15.51
CA VAL A 602 -21.19 -3.59 15.10
C VAL A 602 -20.53 -2.66 14.08
N ARG A 603 -19.19 -2.62 14.01
CA ARG A 603 -18.44 -1.75 13.08
C ARG A 603 -18.00 -2.45 11.79
N TRP A 604 -18.26 -3.75 11.62
CA TRP A 604 -17.81 -4.51 10.45
C TRP A 604 -18.17 -3.82 9.13
N ALA A 605 -19.44 -3.43 8.96
CA ALA A 605 -19.90 -2.76 7.75
C ALA A 605 -19.22 -1.39 7.55
N GLN A 606 -18.91 -0.67 8.64
CA GLN A 606 -18.26 0.63 8.58
C GLN A 606 -16.82 0.55 8.09
N VAL A 607 -16.08 -0.45 8.58
CA VAL A 607 -14.69 -0.74 8.16
C VAL A 607 -14.69 -1.12 6.67
N GLN A 608 -15.55 -2.05 6.28
CA GLN A 608 -15.66 -2.51 4.89
C GLN A 608 -16.06 -1.39 3.92
N ALA A 609 -17.03 -0.55 4.28
CA ALA A 609 -17.43 0.58 3.44
C ALA A 609 -16.32 1.61 3.26
N THR A 610 -15.48 1.81 4.29
CA THR A 610 -14.30 2.69 4.20
C THR A 610 -13.28 2.13 3.23
N THR A 611 -12.98 0.83 3.32
CA THR A 611 -12.11 0.15 2.36
C THR A 611 -12.65 0.25 0.93
N ILE A 612 -13.93 -0.09 0.71
CA ILE A 612 -14.58 0.01 -0.61
C ILE A 612 -14.46 1.44 -1.17
N LYS A 613 -14.78 2.46 -0.36
CA LYS A 613 -14.66 3.87 -0.78
C LYS A 613 -13.23 4.21 -1.22
N ASN A 614 -12.24 3.82 -0.42
CA ASN A 614 -10.83 4.08 -0.71
C ASN A 614 -10.37 3.37 -1.99
N LEU A 615 -10.87 2.15 -2.24
CA LEU A 615 -10.57 1.41 -3.47
C LEU A 615 -11.17 2.09 -4.70
N TYR A 616 -12.43 2.53 -4.63
CA TYR A 616 -13.05 3.35 -5.67
C TYR A 616 -12.24 4.62 -5.96
N ASP A 617 -11.83 5.35 -4.91
CA ASP A 617 -11.01 6.56 -5.04
C ASP A 617 -9.65 6.28 -5.68
N LYS A 618 -8.99 5.17 -5.32
CA LYS A 618 -7.68 4.77 -5.86
C LYS A 618 -7.69 4.61 -7.38
N ILE A 619 -8.82 4.21 -7.95
CA ILE A 619 -9.00 4.04 -9.40
C ILE A 619 -9.82 5.17 -10.04
N GLY A 620 -10.18 6.21 -9.28
CA GLY A 620 -10.83 7.41 -9.79
C GLY A 620 -12.26 7.21 -10.28
N ILE A 621 -12.95 6.15 -9.86
CA ILE A 621 -14.35 5.90 -10.23
C ILE A 621 -15.24 5.84 -8.99
N LYS A 622 -16.57 5.88 -9.17
CA LYS A 622 -17.57 5.88 -8.09
C LYS A 622 -18.44 4.64 -8.17
N GLY A 623 -19.00 4.22 -7.04
CA GLY A 623 -20.05 3.19 -7.05
C GLY A 623 -21.28 3.67 -7.82
N GLU A 624 -21.89 2.76 -8.59
CA GLU A 624 -23.03 3.09 -9.48
C GLU A 624 -24.39 2.69 -8.92
N HIS A 625 -24.48 1.62 -8.14
CA HIS A 625 -25.76 1.04 -7.71
C HIS A 625 -25.86 1.02 -6.20
N PHE A 626 -26.91 1.63 -5.64
CA PHE A 626 -27.15 1.66 -4.19
C PHE A 626 -28.54 1.17 -3.84
N ILE A 627 -28.66 0.52 -2.68
CA ILE A 627 -29.93 0.20 -2.05
C ILE A 627 -30.00 0.91 -0.71
N ARG A 628 -30.83 1.95 -0.63
CA ARG A 628 -31.03 2.75 0.57
C ARG A 628 -32.06 2.09 1.47
N ASP A 629 -31.61 1.45 2.54
CA ASP A 629 -32.48 0.86 3.55
C ASP A 629 -33.02 1.92 4.53
N ARG A 630 -34.34 1.92 4.73
CA ARG A 630 -35.08 2.77 5.67
C ARG A 630 -35.92 1.90 6.59
N TYR A 631 -36.06 2.31 7.85
CA TYR A 631 -37.02 1.70 8.77
C TYR A 631 -38.37 2.42 8.70
N LYS A 632 -39.41 1.74 9.19
CA LYS A 632 -40.77 2.28 9.31
C LYS A 632 -40.79 3.56 10.13
#